data_AF-A0A849QQN9-F1
#
_entry.id   AF-A0A849QQN9-F1
#
_cell.length_a   1.000
_cell.length_b   1.000
_cell.length_c   1.000
_cell.angle_alpha   90.00
_cell.angle_beta   90.00
_cell.angle_gamma   90.00
#
_symmetry.space_group_name_H-M   'P 1'
#
loop_
_entity.id
_entity.type
_entity.pdbx_description
1 polymer ?
#
loop_
_entity_poly.entity_id
_entity_poly.type
_entity_poly.pdbx_seq_one_letter_code
_entity_poly.pdbx_strand_id
1 'polypeptide(L)'
;MQEKRNQIKEAIAKKSSAIIAFSGGVDSATLAALAYEALGERALAVTAESVTFSERELKSAVTTAREIGIPHKIVHFDELEEPGFAENTRDRCYHCKKGLLRTLIGIA
;
A
#
# COMPACT_ATOMS: atom_id res chain seq x y z
N MET A 1 13.58 -15.21 -13.73
CA MET A 1 13.38 -14.13 -12.74
C MET A 1 13.35 -12.76 -13.40
N GLN A 2 14.36 -12.40 -14.22
CA GLN A 2 14.39 -11.08 -14.89
C GLN A 2 13.20 -10.81 -15.81
N GLU A 3 12.74 -11.83 -16.54
CA GLU A 3 11.59 -11.72 -17.44
C GLU A 3 10.30 -11.31 -16.71
N LYS A 4 9.96 -12.00 -15.60
CA LYS A 4 8.78 -11.64 -14.78
C LYS A 4 8.85 -10.21 -14.25
N ARG A 5 10.04 -9.76 -13.83
CA ARG A 5 10.25 -8.39 -13.34
C ARG A 5 10.00 -7.37 -14.45
N ASN A 6 10.48 -7.64 -15.66
CA ASN A 6 10.26 -6.77 -16.82
C ASN A 6 8.78 -6.72 -17.22
N GLN A 7 8.09 -7.87 -17.25
CA GLN A 7 6.65 -7.93 -17.53
C GLN A 7 5.82 -7.09 -16.54
N ILE A 8 6.15 -7.15 -15.24
CA ILE A 8 5.49 -6.32 -14.22
C ILE A 8 5.75 -4.84 -14.49
N LYS A 9 7.00 -4.45 -14.73
CA LYS A 9 7.34 -3.04 -15.01
C LYS A 9 6.66 -2.51 -16.27
N GLU A 10 6.61 -3.29 -17.34
CA GLU A 10 5.89 -2.92 -18.56
C GLU A 10 4.38 -2.76 -18.32
N ALA A 11 3.78 -3.63 -17.51
CA ALA A 11 2.38 -3.50 -17.15
C ALA A 11 2.09 -2.23 -16.34
N ILE A 12 3.01 -1.86 -15.43
CA ILE A 12 2.91 -0.63 -14.63
C ILE A 12 3.17 0.62 -15.49
N ALA A 13 4.17 0.59 -16.36
CA ALA A 13 4.55 1.72 -17.21
C ALA A 13 3.43 2.15 -18.19
N LYS A 14 2.49 1.26 -18.49
CA LYS A 14 1.28 1.56 -19.28
C LYS A 14 0.25 2.42 -18.53
N LYS A 15 0.43 2.65 -17.23
CA LYS A 15 -0.44 3.51 -16.41
C LYS A 15 0.11 4.95 -16.39
N SER A 16 -0.78 5.92 -16.18
CA SER A 16 -0.40 7.34 -16.00
C SER A 16 0.20 7.62 -14.62
N SER A 17 -0.25 6.90 -13.60
CA SER A 17 0.24 6.96 -12.22
C SER A 17 -0.18 5.69 -11.47
N ALA A 18 0.36 5.48 -10.27
CA ALA A 18 -0.05 4.36 -9.41
C ALA A 18 0.01 4.72 -7.92
N ILE A 19 -1.03 4.32 -7.18
CA ILE A 19 -0.97 4.20 -5.72
C ILE A 19 -0.67 2.76 -5.36
N ILE A 20 0.31 2.56 -4.48
CA ILE A 20 0.70 1.25 -3.95
C ILE A 20 0.23 1.18 -2.50
N ALA A 21 -0.71 0.29 -2.20
CA ALA A 21 -1.05 -0.08 -0.83
C ALA A 21 0.17 -0.75 -0.19
N PHE A 22 0.81 -0.05 0.73
CA PHE A 22 2.17 -0.37 1.15
C PHE A 22 2.23 -0.67 2.65
N SER A 23 2.51 -1.93 2.99
CA SER A 23 2.62 -2.40 4.38
C SER A 23 4.06 -2.48 4.88
N GLY A 24 5.06 -2.26 4.02
CA GLY A 24 6.47 -2.48 4.34
C GLY A 24 6.93 -3.94 4.24
N GLY A 25 6.01 -4.89 4.04
CA GLY A 25 6.36 -6.30 3.79
C GLY A 25 7.00 -6.51 2.42
N VAL A 26 7.78 -7.59 2.26
CA VAL A 26 8.61 -7.89 1.08
C VAL A 26 7.84 -7.81 -0.25
N ASP A 27 6.59 -8.27 -0.29
CA ASP A 27 5.77 -8.22 -1.50
C ASP A 27 5.42 -6.78 -1.90
N SER A 28 4.91 -6.01 -0.93
CA SER A 28 4.55 -4.61 -1.15
C SER A 28 5.78 -3.73 -1.44
N ALA A 29 6.92 -4.02 -0.80
CA ALA A 29 8.20 -3.34 -1.05
C ALA A 29 8.75 -3.64 -2.45
N THR A 30 8.68 -4.90 -2.87
CA THR A 30 9.05 -5.29 -4.24
C THR A 30 8.18 -4.56 -5.25
N LEU A 31 6.86 -4.53 -5.06
CA LEU A 31 5.95 -3.83 -5.96
C LEU A 31 6.20 -2.32 -5.98
N ALA A 32 6.41 -1.70 -4.82
CA ALA A 32 6.72 -0.27 -4.71
C ALA A 32 8.03 0.07 -5.45
N ALA A 33 9.08 -0.73 -5.27
CA ALA A 33 10.35 -0.54 -5.99
C ALA A 33 10.18 -0.63 -7.50
N LEU A 34 9.47 -1.65 -7.99
CA LEU A 34 9.21 -1.80 -9.43
C LEU A 34 8.31 -0.69 -9.98
N ALA A 35 7.35 -0.22 -9.20
CA ALA A 35 6.49 0.89 -9.59
C ALA A 35 7.28 2.20 -9.70
N TYR A 36 8.17 2.47 -8.73
CA TYR A 36 9.04 3.64 -8.75
C TYR A 36 10.05 3.58 -9.91
N GLU A 37 10.66 2.41 -10.17
CA GLU A 37 11.51 2.21 -11.35
C GLU A 37 10.78 2.50 -12.67
N ALA A 38 9.48 2.19 -12.76
CA ALA A 38 8.70 2.33 -13.99
C ALA A 38 8.06 3.72 -14.17
N LEU A 39 7.64 4.37 -13.08
CA LEU A 39 6.84 5.60 -13.12
C LEU A 39 7.50 6.81 -12.47
N GLY A 40 8.59 6.62 -11.71
CA GLY A 40 9.24 7.66 -10.91
C GLY A 40 8.27 8.28 -9.91
N GLU A 41 8.30 9.60 -9.80
CA GLU A 41 7.44 10.41 -8.92
C GLU A 41 5.93 10.23 -9.13
N ARG A 42 5.49 9.55 -10.21
CA ARG A 42 4.08 9.23 -10.46
C ARG A 42 3.62 7.94 -9.75
N ALA A 43 4.50 7.29 -9.01
CA ALA A 43 4.17 6.20 -8.09
C ALA A 43 4.20 6.70 -6.64
N LEU A 44 3.12 6.45 -5.89
CA LEU A 44 2.99 6.83 -4.48
C LEU A 44 2.75 5.57 -3.64
N ALA A 45 3.66 5.29 -2.71
CA ALA A 45 3.41 4.31 -1.66
C ALA A 45 2.51 4.94 -0.58
N VAL A 46 1.48 4.22 -0.15
CA VAL A 46 0.58 4.67 0.92
C VAL A 46 0.48 3.60 2.00
N THR A 47 0.87 3.95 3.22
CA THR A 47 0.68 3.10 4.41
C THR A 47 -0.51 3.61 5.20
N ALA A 48 -1.45 2.71 5.51
CA ALA A 48 -2.54 3.00 6.41
C ALA A 48 -2.07 2.71 7.85
N GLU A 49 -1.95 3.76 8.65
CA GLU A 49 -1.81 3.66 10.09
C GLU A 49 -3.19 3.34 10.69
N SER A 50 -3.24 2.30 11.49
CA SER A 50 -4.46 1.86 12.15
C SER A 50 -4.20 1.35 13.55
N VAL A 51 -5.26 1.18 14.35
CA VAL A 51 -5.16 0.68 15.73
C VAL A 51 -4.57 -0.73 15.81
N THR A 52 -4.68 -1.50 14.74
CA THR A 52 -4.12 -2.85 14.64
C THR A 52 -2.73 -2.90 14.00
N PHE A 53 -2.23 -1.78 13.47
CA PHE A 53 -0.94 -1.67 12.82
C PHE A 53 0.09 -1.10 13.80
N SER A 54 1.10 -1.89 14.17
CA SER A 54 2.01 -1.47 15.23
C SER A 54 2.92 -0.31 14.79
N GLU A 55 3.33 0.55 15.74
CA GLU A 55 4.31 1.61 15.45
C GLU A 55 5.61 1.06 14.85
N ARG A 56 5.99 -0.15 15.23
CA ARG A 56 7.20 -0.81 14.70
C ARG A 56 7.04 -1.12 13.22
N GLU A 57 5.90 -1.65 12.81
CA GLU A 57 5.60 -1.92 11.40
C GLU A 57 5.52 -0.62 10.60
N LEU A 58 4.94 0.44 11.18
CA LEU A 58 4.91 1.77 10.55
C LEU A 58 6.31 2.34 10.34
N LYS A 59 7.16 2.32 11.37
CA LYS A 59 8.56 2.77 11.27
C LYS A 59 9.33 1.95 10.23
N SER A 60 9.08 0.63 10.17
CA SER A 60 9.68 -0.24 9.16
C SER A 60 9.24 0.14 7.75
N ALA A 61 7.93 0.33 7.51
CA ALA A 61 7.41 0.75 6.22
C ALA A 61 8.01 2.09 5.78
N VAL A 62 8.02 3.11 6.66
CA VAL A 62 8.64 4.42 6.37
C VAL A 62 10.11 4.28 5.98
N THR A 63 10.87 3.43 6.69
CA THR A 63 12.29 3.19 6.40
C THR A 63 12.46 2.54 5.04
N THR A 64 11.69 1.48 4.76
CA THR A 64 11.73 0.77 3.47
C THR A 64 11.33 1.66 2.30
N ALA A 65 10.28 2.50 2.45
CA ALA A 65 9.91 3.44 1.38
C ALA A 65 11.02 4.46 1.11
N ARG A 66 11.68 4.96 2.16
CA ARG A 66 12.85 5.86 2.03
C ARG A 66 14.01 5.18 1.32
N GLU A 67 14.31 3.93 1.64
CA GLU A 67 15.38 3.16 0.97
C GLU A 67 15.09 2.91 -0.52
N ILE A 68 13.82 2.68 -0.86
CA ILE A 68 13.36 2.59 -2.26
C ILE A 68 13.47 3.95 -2.97
N GLY A 69 13.31 5.05 -2.23
CA GLY A 69 13.25 6.41 -2.76
C GLY A 69 11.88 6.80 -3.33
N ILE A 70 10.84 5.98 -3.11
CA ILE A 70 9.49 6.26 -3.58
C ILE A 70 8.80 7.31 -2.70
N PRO A 71 8.01 8.25 -3.25
CA PRO A 71 7.11 9.09 -2.48
C PRO A 71 6.23 8.24 -1.56
N HIS A 72 6.16 8.63 -0.28
CA HIS A 72 5.44 7.87 0.74
C HIS A 72 4.48 8.78 1.51
N LYS A 73 3.24 8.32 1.65
CA LYS A 73 2.21 8.98 2.45
C LYS A 73 1.67 8.03 3.49
N ILE A 74 1.53 8.53 4.72
CA ILE A 74 0.81 7.83 5.78
C ILE A 74 -0.61 8.40 5.82
N VAL A 75 -1.60 7.53 5.92
CA VAL A 75 -3.00 7.90 6.13
C VAL A 75 -3.53 7.20 7.36
N HIS A 76 -4.41 7.88 8.09
CA HIS A 76 -5.11 7.26 9.20
C HIS A 76 -6.29 6.43 8.67
N PHE A 77 -6.47 5.23 9.19
CA PHE A 77 -7.59 4.35 8.90
C PHE A 77 -7.96 3.59 10.17
N ASP A 78 -9.12 3.87 10.75
CA ASP A 78 -9.61 3.13 11.91
C ASP A 78 -10.54 2.00 11.43
N GLU A 79 -10.09 0.75 11.53
CA GLU A 79 -10.94 -0.38 11.18
C GLU A 79 -12.16 -0.50 12.09
N LEU A 80 -12.11 0.01 13.32
CA LEU A 80 -13.21 -0.08 14.29
C LEU A 80 -14.40 0.80 13.88
N GLU A 81 -14.16 1.82 13.05
CA GLU A 81 -15.23 2.66 12.47
C GLU A 81 -15.89 2.01 11.24
N GLU A 82 -15.31 0.95 10.67
CA GLU A 82 -15.89 0.26 9.52
C GLU A 82 -17.07 -0.64 9.93
N PRO A 83 -18.29 -0.41 9.39
CA PRO A 83 -19.45 -1.24 9.70
C PRO A 83 -19.18 -2.72 9.42
N GLY A 84 -19.42 -3.58 10.40
CA GLY A 84 -19.19 -5.03 10.34
C GLY A 84 -17.79 -5.49 10.76
N PHE A 85 -16.83 -4.59 11.00
CA PHE A 85 -15.51 -4.98 11.51
C PHE A 85 -15.53 -5.30 13.01
N ALA A 86 -16.05 -4.36 13.83
CA ALA A 86 -16.07 -4.47 15.29
C ALA A 86 -16.92 -5.66 15.81
N GLU A 87 -17.88 -6.13 15.00
CA GLU A 87 -18.68 -7.33 15.30
C GLU A 87 -17.84 -8.61 15.29
N ASN A 88 -16.63 -8.56 14.71
CA ASN A 88 -15.67 -9.67 14.67
C ASN A 88 -16.25 -10.96 14.06
N THR A 89 -17.17 -10.83 13.11
CA THR A 89 -17.70 -11.97 12.36
C THR A 89 -16.64 -12.53 11.39
N ARG A 90 -16.99 -13.59 10.66
CA ARG A 90 -16.12 -14.15 9.61
C ARG A 90 -15.83 -13.14 8.48
N ASP A 91 -16.69 -12.13 8.32
CA ASP A 91 -16.60 -11.15 7.25
C ASP A 91 -15.81 -9.89 7.64
N ARG A 92 -15.33 -9.76 8.89
CA ARG A 92 -14.60 -8.55 9.34
C ARG A 92 -13.46 -8.15 8.39
N CYS A 93 -12.72 -9.12 7.85
CA CYS A 93 -11.59 -8.87 6.95
C CYS A 93 -12.06 -8.30 5.60
N TYR A 94 -13.25 -8.70 5.14
CA TYR A 94 -13.87 -8.10 3.96
C TYR A 94 -14.22 -6.63 4.22
N HIS A 95 -14.85 -6.33 5.36
CA HIS A 95 -15.21 -4.96 5.75
C HIS A 95 -13.97 -4.06 5.88
N CYS A 96 -12.97 -4.49 6.63
CA CYS A 96 -11.68 -3.78 6.77
C CYS A 96 -11.02 -3.54 5.41
N LYS A 97 -10.89 -4.57 4.56
CA LYS A 97 -10.24 -4.42 3.25
C LYS A 97 -11.03 -3.50 2.32
N LYS A 98 -12.35 -3.56 2.36
CA LYS A 98 -13.24 -2.67 1.58
C LYS A 98 -13.10 -1.21 2.04
N GLY A 99 -13.09 -0.96 3.34
CA GLY A 99 -12.85 0.35 3.93
C GLY A 99 -11.49 0.92 3.53
N LEU A 100 -10.43 0.14 3.71
CA LEU A 100 -9.07 0.52 3.32
C LEU A 100 -8.97 0.88 1.84
N LEU A 101 -9.53 0.06 0.95
CA LEU A 101 -9.51 0.34 -0.49
C LEU A 101 -10.30 1.63 -0.82
N ARG A 102 -11.42 1.90 -0.15
CA ARG A 102 -12.16 3.15 -0.30
C ARG A 102 -11.30 4.35 0.11
N THR A 103 -10.59 4.26 1.23
CA THR A 103 -9.66 5.31 1.68
C THR A 103 -8.55 5.56 0.65
N LEU A 104 -7.96 4.49 0.10
CA LEU A 104 -6.90 4.62 -0.90
C LEU A 104 -7.39 5.19 -2.24
N ILE A 105 -8.59 4.80 -2.69
CA ILE A 105 -9.20 5.36 -3.92
C ILE A 105 -9.44 6.86 -3.76
N GLY A 106 -9.79 7.35 -2.57
CA GLY A 106 -9.95 8.79 -2.32
C GLY A 106 -8.67 9.62 -2.41
N ILE A 107 -7.49 8.97 -2.53
CA ILE A 107 -6.19 9.64 -2.69
C ILE A 107 -5.80 9.71 -4.18
N ALA A 108 -6.32 8.79 -5.00
CA ALA A 108 -5.99 8.65 -6.43
C ALA A 108 -6.66 9.73 -7.29
#